data_AF-A0A0F0FKP8-F1
#
_entry.id   AF-A0A0F0FKP8-F1
#
_cell.length_a   1.000
_cell.length_b   1.000
_cell.length_c   1.000
_cell.angle_alpha   90.00
_cell.angle_beta   90.00
_cell.angle_gamma   90.00
#
_symmetry.space_group_name_H-M   'P 1'
#
loop_
_entity.id
_entity.type
_entity.pdbx_description
1 polymer ?
#
loop_
_entity_poly.entity_id
_entity_poly.type
_entity_poly.pdbx_seq_one_letter_code
_entity_poly.pdbx_strand_id
1 'polypeptide(L)'
;MKPVFTLLMPIRWGDMDAMGHVNNTVYFRYLEQARIAWFESLGHRGKDADGCGPVIINAHMTFIRQLRYPGDIECRMFAGEPGRTSFETRMEIRRTDQPDVVYAEGGAKVVWCDYEAEKSVPVPQAIRALMA
;
A
#
# COMPACT_ATOMS: atom_id res chain seq x y z
N MET A 1 2.33 -10.34 -13.34
CA MET A 1 1.93 -8.91 -13.33
C MET A 1 3.15 -8.11 -12.87
N LYS A 2 3.46 -6.98 -13.51
CA LYS A 2 4.59 -6.11 -13.12
C LYS A 2 4.13 -5.18 -11.98
N PRO A 3 4.95 -4.90 -10.95
CA PRO A 3 4.57 -3.92 -9.94
C PRO A 3 4.47 -2.52 -10.54
N VAL A 4 3.49 -1.74 -10.08
CA VAL A 4 3.34 -0.32 -10.42
C VAL A 4 4.28 0.56 -9.59
N PHE A 5 4.73 0.07 -8.44
CA PHE A 5 5.65 0.76 -7.56
C PHE A 5 6.41 -0.23 -6.67
N THR A 6 7.65 0.11 -6.32
CA THR A 6 8.47 -0.65 -5.37
C THR A 6 9.05 0.32 -4.34
N LEU A 7 8.90 -0.01 -3.07
CA LEU A 7 9.49 0.74 -1.95
C LEU A 7 10.46 -0.14 -1.16
N LEU A 8 11.68 0.35 -0.95
CA LEU A 8 12.64 -0.24 0.00
C LEU A 8 12.57 0.52 1.32
N MET A 9 12.50 -0.20 2.44
CA MET A 9 12.52 0.41 3.77
C MET A 9 13.10 -0.52 4.84
N PRO A 10 13.75 0.04 5.88
CA PRO A 10 14.25 -0.75 6.99
C PRO A 10 13.10 -1.20 7.90
N ILE A 11 13.20 -2.43 8.42
CA ILE A 11 12.44 -2.84 9.60
C ILE A 11 12.99 -2.03 10.77
N ARG A 12 12.13 -1.35 11.53
CA ARG A 12 12.56 -0.61 12.72
C ARG A 12 12.61 -1.56 13.91
N TRP A 13 13.54 -1.33 14.84
CA TRP A 13 13.59 -2.12 16.08
C TRP A 13 12.25 -2.12 16.82
N GLY A 14 11.58 -0.96 16.88
CA GLY A 14 10.27 -0.80 17.52
C GLY A 14 9.07 -1.37 16.74
N ASP A 15 9.28 -1.92 15.54
CA ASP A 15 8.22 -2.62 14.81
C ASP A 15 7.97 -4.02 15.39
N MET A 16 8.92 -4.57 16.15
CA MET A 16 8.77 -5.86 16.82
C MET A 16 7.99 -5.74 18.12
N ASP A 17 7.22 -6.76 18.42
CA ASP A 17 6.56 -6.91 19.73
C ASP A 17 7.29 -7.92 20.63
N ALA A 18 6.72 -8.16 21.81
CA ALA A 18 7.27 -9.07 22.82
C ALA A 18 7.44 -10.53 22.32
N MET A 19 6.81 -10.92 21.20
CA MET A 19 6.94 -12.25 20.61
C MET A 19 8.18 -12.37 19.70
N GLY A 20 8.96 -11.29 19.56
CA GLY A 20 10.25 -11.30 18.88
C GLY A 20 10.16 -11.24 17.36
N HIS A 21 9.03 -10.84 16.80
CA HIS A 21 8.84 -10.59 15.38
C HIS A 21 8.06 -9.28 15.18
N VAL A 22 8.03 -8.78 13.94
CA VAL A 22 7.24 -7.60 13.59
C VAL A 22 5.78 -7.84 13.96
N ASN A 23 5.18 -6.88 14.67
CA ASN A 23 3.78 -6.95 15.07
C ASN A 23 2.87 -6.92 13.84
N ASN A 24 1.81 -7.72 13.85
CA ASN A 24 0.91 -7.87 12.70
C ASN A 24 0.27 -6.54 12.25
N THR A 25 0.01 -5.60 13.16
CA THR A 25 -0.56 -4.29 12.83
C THR A 25 0.41 -3.41 12.02
N VAL A 26 1.73 -3.59 12.20
CA VAL A 26 2.77 -2.81 11.52
C VAL A 26 2.82 -3.10 10.02
N TYR A 27 2.45 -4.31 9.59
CA TYR A 27 2.37 -4.62 8.16
C TYR A 27 1.40 -3.68 7.43
N PHE A 28 0.27 -3.30 8.03
CA PHE A 28 -0.64 -2.33 7.43
C PHE A 28 -0.01 -0.94 7.30
N ARG A 29 0.92 -0.57 8.20
CA ARG A 29 1.71 0.66 8.07
C ARG A 29 2.72 0.58 6.93
N TYR A 30 3.32 -0.58 6.69
CA TYR A 30 4.15 -0.79 5.49
C TYR A 30 3.33 -0.63 4.20
N LEU A 31 2.12 -1.20 4.14
CA LEU A 31 1.19 -1.05 3.02
C LEU A 31 0.79 0.42 2.81
N GLU A 32 0.47 1.12 3.89
CA GLU A 32 0.15 2.55 3.87
C GLU A 32 1.34 3.37 3.34
N GLN A 33 2.53 3.17 3.89
CA GLN A 33 3.73 3.91 3.50
C GLN A 33 4.06 3.73 2.02
N ALA A 34 4.00 2.50 1.50
CA ALA A 34 4.25 2.24 0.10
C ALA A 34 3.15 2.80 -0.82
N ARG A 35 1.89 2.89 -0.35
CA ARG A 35 0.80 3.54 -1.09
C ARG A 35 0.96 5.05 -1.16
N ILE A 36 1.31 5.67 -0.03
CA ILE A 36 1.56 7.11 0.01
C ILE A 36 2.78 7.45 -0.86
N ALA A 37 3.87 6.70 -0.74
CA ALA A 37 5.06 6.88 -1.59
C ALA A 37 4.72 6.73 -3.09
N TRP A 38 3.87 5.77 -3.44
CA TRP A 38 3.37 5.64 -4.81
C TRP A 38 2.56 6.88 -5.23
N PHE A 39 1.54 7.31 -4.47
CA PHE A 39 0.77 8.52 -4.81
C PHE A 39 1.66 9.77 -4.91
N GLU A 40 2.62 9.94 -4.00
CA GLU A 40 3.56 11.05 -4.02
C GLU A 40 4.44 11.05 -5.28
N SER A 41 4.88 9.86 -5.72
CA SER A 41 5.64 9.71 -6.99
C SER A 41 4.83 10.14 -8.22
N LEU A 42 3.50 10.18 -8.09
CA LEU A 42 2.56 10.62 -9.12
C LEU A 42 2.15 12.10 -8.94
N GLY A 43 2.73 12.81 -7.98
CA GLY A 43 2.37 14.19 -7.66
C GLY A 43 1.10 14.34 -6.83
N HIS A 44 0.53 13.24 -6.31
CA HIS A 44 -0.67 13.26 -5.48
C HIS A 44 -0.30 13.20 -3.99
N ARG A 45 -0.53 14.30 -3.26
CA ARG A 45 -0.26 14.42 -1.82
C ARG A 45 -1.56 14.59 -1.04
N GLY A 46 -2.25 13.49 -0.79
CA GLY A 46 -3.51 13.49 -0.04
C GLY A 46 -4.68 13.99 -0.88
N LYS A 47 -5.37 15.03 -0.40
CA LYS A 47 -6.52 15.62 -1.09
C LYS A 47 -6.05 16.48 -2.27
N ASP A 48 -6.79 16.44 -3.37
CA ASP A 48 -6.63 17.37 -4.49
C ASP A 48 -7.24 18.75 -4.17
N ALA A 49 -7.17 19.66 -5.15
CA ALA A 49 -7.67 21.03 -5.02
C ALA A 49 -9.18 21.11 -4.77
N ASP A 50 -9.92 20.06 -5.17
CA ASP A 50 -11.37 19.95 -4.99
C ASP A 50 -11.72 19.23 -3.67
N GLY A 51 -10.73 19.01 -2.79
CA GLY A 51 -10.92 18.31 -1.52
C GLY A 51 -11.18 16.81 -1.66
N CYS A 52 -10.97 16.25 -2.85
CA CYS A 52 -11.20 14.85 -3.15
C CYS A 52 -9.92 14.02 -2.99
N GLY A 53 -10.03 12.74 -2.64
CA GLY A 53 -8.84 11.90 -2.45
C GLY A 53 -9.14 10.44 -2.10
N PRO A 54 -8.08 9.64 -1.92
CA PRO A 54 -8.20 8.21 -1.69
C PRO A 54 -8.60 7.88 -0.24
N VAL A 55 -9.61 7.03 -0.08
CA VAL A 55 -10.03 6.44 1.20
C VAL A 55 -9.97 4.92 1.12
N ILE A 56 -9.46 4.27 2.17
CA ILE A 56 -9.43 2.81 2.29
C ILE A 56 -10.74 2.32 2.88
N ILE A 57 -11.48 1.49 2.15
CA ILE A 57 -12.74 0.90 2.62
C ILE A 57 -12.62 -0.59 3.00
N ASN A 58 -11.52 -1.22 2.60
CA ASN A 58 -11.18 -2.59 2.97
C ASN A 58 -9.66 -2.72 2.95
N ALA A 59 -9.09 -3.46 3.91
CA ALA A 59 -7.70 -3.87 3.89
C ALA A 59 -7.59 -5.31 4.39
N HIS A 60 -6.64 -6.06 3.84
CA HIS A 60 -6.38 -7.45 4.21
C HIS A 60 -4.88 -7.75 4.18
N MET A 61 -4.48 -8.76 4.97
CA MET A 61 -3.12 -9.26 5.06
C MET A 61 -3.13 -10.78 5.23
N THR A 62 -2.20 -11.44 4.56
CA THR A 62 -1.80 -12.83 4.75
C THR A 62 -0.34 -12.83 5.21
N PHE A 63 -0.11 -13.30 6.44
CA PHE A 63 1.22 -13.38 7.05
C PHE A 63 1.81 -14.78 6.79
N ILE A 64 2.71 -14.88 5.82
CA ILE A 64 3.26 -16.17 5.35
C ILE A 64 4.50 -16.55 6.17
N ARG A 65 5.37 -15.59 6.48
CA ARG A 65 6.58 -15.74 7.28
C ARG A 65 6.79 -14.53 8.19
N GLN A 66 7.47 -14.75 9.31
CA GLN A 66 7.78 -13.70 10.28
C GLN A 66 8.94 -12.81 9.81
N LEU A 67 8.74 -11.49 9.80
CA LEU A 67 9.81 -10.51 9.72
C LEU A 67 10.44 -10.24 11.09
N ARG A 68 11.75 -9.98 11.12
CA ARG A 68 12.52 -9.66 12.33
C ARG A 68 13.56 -8.59 12.02
N TYR A 69 13.78 -7.69 12.98
CA TYR A 69 14.91 -6.77 12.98
C TYR A 69 16.21 -7.53 13.35
N PRO A 70 17.36 -7.16 12.79
CA PRO A 70 17.56 -6.18 11.72
C PRO A 70 17.24 -6.73 10.32
N GLY A 71 16.99 -5.82 9.38
CA GLY A 71 16.83 -6.14 7.96
C GLY A 71 16.02 -5.09 7.23
N ASP A 72 16.13 -5.10 5.91
CA ASP A 72 15.33 -4.26 5.01
C ASP A 72 14.28 -5.09 4.29
N ILE A 73 13.17 -4.46 3.97
CA ILE A 73 12.09 -5.04 3.19
C ILE A 73 11.91 -4.30 1.87
N GLU A 74 11.46 -5.07 0.88
CA GLU A 74 10.94 -4.59 -0.39
C GLU A 74 9.42 -4.79 -0.43
N CYS A 75 8.70 -3.70 -0.61
CA CYS A 75 7.26 -3.68 -0.82
C CYS A 75 6.97 -3.47 -2.30
N ARG A 76 6.51 -4.52 -2.99
CA ARG A 76 6.09 -4.45 -4.40
C ARG A 76 4.59 -4.23 -4.46
N MET A 77 4.16 -3.07 -4.94
CA MET A 77 2.75 -2.72 -5.11
C MET A 77 2.27 -3.03 -6.53
N PHE A 78 1.06 -3.56 -6.62
CA PHE A 78 0.31 -3.80 -7.84
C PHE A 78 -1.03 -3.06 -7.72
N ALA A 79 -1.52 -2.50 -8.83
CA ALA A 79 -2.85 -1.91 -8.91
C ALA A 79 -3.71 -2.72 -9.88
N GLY A 80 -4.96 -2.99 -9.50
CA GLY A 80 -5.94 -3.61 -10.38
C GLY A 80 -6.62 -2.58 -11.27
N GLU A 81 -7.38 -3.08 -12.25
CA GLU A 81 -8.13 -2.21 -13.16
C GLU A 81 -9.11 -1.31 -12.39
N PRO A 82 -9.15 0.00 -12.68
CA PRO A 82 -10.00 0.93 -11.96
C PRO A 82 -11.46 0.85 -12.40
N GLY A 83 -12.35 0.47 -11.48
CA GLY A 83 -13.80 0.67 -11.61
C GLY A 83 -14.17 2.15 -11.53
N ARG A 84 -15.46 2.53 -11.56
CA ARG A 84 -15.88 3.96 -11.64
C ARG A 84 -15.28 4.84 -10.53
N THR A 85 -15.38 4.40 -9.28
CA THR A 85 -14.99 5.18 -8.10
C THR A 85 -13.91 4.50 -7.25
N SER A 86 -13.48 3.29 -7.62
CA SER A 86 -12.56 2.50 -6.81
C SER A 86 -11.66 1.61 -7.63
N PHE A 87 -10.56 1.19 -7.00
CA PHE A 87 -9.61 0.21 -7.55
C PHE A 87 -8.99 -0.60 -6.41
N GLU A 88 -8.48 -1.77 -6.75
CA GLU A 88 -7.78 -2.65 -5.81
C GLU A 88 -6.28 -2.39 -5.84
N THR A 89 -5.65 -2.50 -4.67
CA THR A 89 -4.20 -2.55 -4.52
C THR A 89 -3.81 -3.88 -3.92
N ARG A 90 -2.78 -4.53 -4.47
CA ARG A 90 -2.13 -5.70 -3.87
C ARG A 90 -0.68 -5.34 -3.58
N MET A 91 -0.11 -5.93 -2.53
CA MET A 91 1.28 -5.75 -2.16
C MET A 91 1.91 -7.09 -1.77
N GLU A 92 3.14 -7.28 -2.21
CA GLU A 92 4.01 -8.35 -1.73
C GLU A 92 5.13 -7.72 -0.90
N ILE A 93 5.39 -8.28 0.28
CA ILE A 93 6.48 -7.89 1.17
C ILE A 93 7.53 -8.99 1.17
N ARG A 94 8.78 -8.61 0.93
CA ARG A 94 9.93 -9.49 0.82
C ARG A 94 11.07 -8.91 1.63
N ARG A 95 12.00 -9.74 2.11
CA ARG A 95 13.28 -9.20 2.60
C ARG A 95 14.21 -8.93 1.42
N THR A 96 15.02 -7.89 1.51
CA THR A 96 16.01 -7.58 0.47
C THR A 96 17.10 -8.64 0.35
N ASP A 97 17.40 -9.34 1.45
CA ASP A 97 18.34 -10.48 1.50
C ASP A 97 17.73 -11.81 1.01
N GLN A 98 16.42 -11.86 0.76
CA GLN A 98 15.69 -13.03 0.24
C GLN A 98 14.63 -12.59 -0.79
N PRO A 99 15.05 -12.02 -1.93
CA PRO A 99 14.16 -11.35 -2.89
C PRO A 99 13.15 -12.27 -3.57
N ASP A 100 13.36 -13.59 -3.55
CA ASP A 100 12.44 -14.57 -4.14
C ASP A 100 11.38 -15.07 -3.15
N VAL A 101 11.53 -14.77 -1.86
CA VAL A 101 10.66 -15.27 -0.79
C VAL A 101 9.61 -14.22 -0.42
N VAL A 102 8.33 -14.59 -0.53
CA VAL A 102 7.24 -13.73 0.00
C VAL A 102 7.12 -13.96 1.50
N TYR A 103 7.20 -12.88 2.26
CA TYR A 103 7.00 -12.91 3.71
C TYR A 103 5.55 -12.59 4.08
N ALA A 104 4.93 -11.66 3.36
CA ALA A 104 3.52 -11.38 3.52
C ALA A 104 2.94 -10.84 2.21
N GLU A 105 1.65 -11.07 2.04
CA GLU A 105 0.87 -10.44 0.98
C GLU A 105 -0.27 -9.67 1.61
N GLY A 106 -0.65 -8.56 1.01
CA GLY A 106 -1.82 -7.83 1.46
C GLY A 106 -2.38 -6.97 0.36
N GLY A 107 -3.40 -6.22 0.73
CA GLY A 107 -4.06 -5.37 -0.22
C GLY A 107 -5.12 -4.52 0.44
N ALA A 108 -5.70 -3.67 -0.38
CA ALA A 108 -6.80 -2.82 0.03
C ALA A 108 -7.58 -2.30 -1.16
N LYS A 109 -8.87 -2.05 -0.91
CA LYS A 109 -9.75 -1.35 -1.83
C LYS A 109 -9.71 0.15 -1.55
N VAL A 110 -9.33 0.91 -2.56
CA VAL A 110 -9.28 2.38 -2.51
C VAL A 110 -10.52 2.93 -3.21
N VAL A 111 -11.22 3.85 -2.56
CA VAL A 111 -12.31 4.64 -3.15
C VAL A 111 -11.86 6.09 -3.23
N TRP A 112 -12.13 6.77 -4.34
CA TRP A 112 -11.96 8.22 -4.42
C TRP A 112 -13.20 8.89 -3.82
N CYS A 113 -13.01 9.76 -2.83
CA CYS A 113 -14.09 10.40 -2.09
C CYS A 113 -13.91 11.92 -2.08
N ASP A 114 -15.03 12.62 -2.20
CA ASP A 114 -15.18 13.97 -1.68
C ASP A 114 -15.26 13.88 -0.15
N TYR A 115 -14.33 14.53 0.54
CA TYR A 115 -14.23 14.45 2.00
C TYR A 115 -15.25 15.31 2.72
N GLU A 116 -15.76 16.37 2.11
CA GLU A 116 -16.78 17.24 2.71
C GLU A 116 -18.16 16.62 2.54
N ALA A 117 -18.45 16.11 1.34
CA ALA A 117 -19.73 15.47 1.05
C ALA A 117 -19.82 14.01 1.54
N GLU A 118 -18.70 13.41 1.97
CA GLU A 118 -18.55 12.00 2.34
C GLU A 118 -19.10 11.03 1.26
N LYS A 119 -18.87 11.38 -0.01
CA LYS A 119 -19.41 10.65 -1.16
C LYS A 119 -18.29 10.20 -2.09
N SER A 120 -18.45 9.00 -2.65
CA SER A 120 -17.54 8.50 -3.67
C SER A 120 -17.68 9.29 -4.97
N VAL A 121 -16.56 9.70 -5.56
CA VAL A 121 -16.46 10.37 -6.85
C VAL A 121 -15.67 9.52 -7.84
N PRO A 122 -15.72 9.80 -9.15
CA PRO A 122 -14.91 9.06 -10.12
C PRO A 122 -13.41 9.12 -9.80
N VAL A 123 -12.72 8.00 -9.98
CA VAL A 123 -11.24 7.99 -9.90
C VAL A 123 -10.69 8.96 -10.95
N PRO A 124 -9.80 9.91 -10.59
CA PRO A 124 -9.24 10.88 -11.53
C PRO A 124 -8.59 10.21 -12.74
N GLN A 125 -8.75 10.82 -13.92
CA GLN A 125 -8.23 10.25 -15.16
C GLN A 125 -6.71 10.06 -15.14
N ALA A 126 -5.98 10.97 -14.50
CA ALA A 126 -4.53 10.86 -14.31
C ALA A 126 -4.14 9.59 -13.54
N ILE A 127 -4.90 9.26 -12.49
CA ILE A 127 -4.70 8.05 -11.68
C ILE A 127 -5.08 6.79 -12.46
N ARG A 128 -6.18 6.84 -13.21
CA ARG A 128 -6.63 5.72 -14.07
C ARG A 128 -5.60 5.34 -15.13
N ALA A 129 -5.00 6.33 -15.78
CA ALA A 129 -4.05 6.11 -16.87
C ALA A 129 -2.79 5.35 -16.44
N LEU A 130 -2.50 5.30 -15.14
CA LEU A 130 -1.33 4.63 -14.56
C LEU A 130 -1.59 3.16 -14.21
N MET A 131 -2.86 2.72 -14.26
CA MET A 131 -3.28 1.34 -13.96
C MET A 131 -3.69 0.57 -15.22
N ALA A 132 -3.58 1.19 -16.40
CA ALA A 132 -3.91 0.61 -17.70
C ALA A 132 -2.70 -0.10 -18.33
#